data_AF-A0AAV0MHM6-F1
#
_entry.id   AF-A0AAV0MHM6-F1
#
_cell.length_a   1.000
_cell.length_b   1.000
_cell.length_c   1.000
_cell.angle_alpha   90.00
_cell.angle_beta   90.00
_cell.angle_gamma   90.00
#
_symmetry.space_group_name_H-M   'P 1'
#
loop_
_entity.id
_entity.type
_entity.pdbx_description
1 polymer ?
#
loop_
_entity_poly.entity_id
_entity_poly.type
_entity_poly.pdbx_seq_one_letter_code
_entity_poly.pdbx_strand_id
1 'polypeptide(L)'
;MAFSEFRPLDEKSLFDYIRATPALSEKIGTNVDEMKIQEVGDGNLNFVYIVVSPAGSLVIKQALPYVRCIGESWPMTKERAYFEATVLKEHSRLCPEHVPELYHFDRTMSLIGMKYLEPPHIILRKGLIAGIKYPLLAEHVSDYMAKTLYYTSLLYNTTTEHKRAGKLSVLLYVDYLSGR
;
A
#
# COMPACT_ATOMS: atom_id res chain seq x y z
N MET A 1 16.18 4.10 -11.28
CA MET A 1 15.75 3.08 -10.30
C MET A 1 16.95 2.77 -9.41
N ALA A 2 16.73 2.63 -8.10
CA ALA A 2 17.81 2.45 -7.12
C ALA A 2 18.54 1.09 -7.24
N PHE A 3 17.84 0.03 -7.67
CA PHE A 3 18.40 -1.32 -7.82
C PHE A 3 17.97 -1.96 -9.14
N SER A 4 18.84 -2.80 -9.70
CA SER A 4 18.63 -3.53 -10.96
C SER A 4 17.93 -4.88 -10.77
N GLU A 5 17.97 -5.44 -9.57
CA GLU A 5 17.40 -6.75 -9.24
C GLU A 5 16.61 -6.70 -7.93
N PHE A 6 15.67 -7.65 -7.80
CA PHE A 6 14.89 -7.78 -6.58
C PHE A 6 15.77 -8.17 -5.39
N ARG A 7 15.53 -7.51 -4.26
CA ARG A 7 16.12 -7.87 -2.97
C ARG A 7 15.17 -7.50 -1.84
N PRO A 8 14.95 -8.39 -0.84
CA PRO A 8 14.22 -8.02 0.36
C PRO A 8 14.94 -6.85 1.05
N LEU A 9 14.19 -5.81 1.39
CA LEU A 9 14.72 -4.68 2.14
C LEU A 9 14.50 -4.90 3.64
N ASP A 10 15.45 -4.44 4.42
CA ASP A 10 15.38 -4.21 5.87
C ASP A 10 15.40 -2.69 6.15
N GLU A 11 15.35 -2.30 7.43
CA GLU A 11 15.31 -0.87 7.80
C GLU A 11 16.53 -0.08 7.29
N LYS A 12 17.73 -0.69 7.27
CA LYS A 12 18.96 -0.02 6.83
C LYS A 12 19.00 0.14 5.31
N SER A 13 18.77 -0.95 4.57
CA SER A 13 18.76 -0.94 3.11
C SER A 13 17.58 -0.19 2.52
N LEU A 14 16.48 -0.04 3.27
CA LEU A 14 15.35 0.80 2.88
C LEU A 14 15.71 2.29 2.91
N PHE A 15 16.52 2.74 3.86
CA PHE A 15 17.02 4.12 3.86
C PHE A 15 17.76 4.42 2.53
N ASP A 16 18.70 3.56 2.15
CA ASP A 16 19.47 3.73 0.90
C ASP A 16 18.55 3.72 -0.33
N TYR A 17 17.53 2.85 -0.33
CA TYR A 17 16.52 2.80 -1.38
C TYR A 17 15.78 4.13 -1.51
N ILE A 18 15.31 4.69 -0.40
CA ILE A 18 14.55 5.94 -0.36
C ILE A 18 15.42 7.10 -0.85
N ARG A 19 16.66 7.20 -0.36
CA ARG A 19 17.60 8.25 -0.79
C ARG A 19 17.87 8.22 -2.28
N ALA A 20 17.95 7.04 -2.88
CA ALA A 20 18.17 6.85 -4.31
C ALA A 20 16.88 6.98 -5.17
N THR A 21 15.72 7.24 -4.55
CA THR A 21 14.42 7.31 -5.22
C THR A 21 13.77 8.69 -5.02
N PRO A 22 13.91 9.63 -5.99
CA PRO A 22 13.40 11.00 -5.86
C PRO A 22 11.94 11.11 -5.42
N ALA A 23 11.05 10.29 -5.99
CA ALA A 23 9.63 10.27 -5.65
C ALA A 23 9.34 9.98 -4.17
N LEU A 24 10.27 9.33 -3.46
CA LEU A 24 10.17 9.05 -2.03
C LEU A 24 10.97 10.07 -1.21
N SER A 25 12.21 10.36 -1.59
CA SER A 25 13.06 11.28 -0.85
C SER A 25 12.54 12.72 -0.85
N GLU A 26 11.81 13.15 -1.88
CA GLU A 26 11.12 14.45 -1.87
C GLU A 26 9.99 14.52 -0.82
N LYS A 27 9.39 13.38 -0.44
CA LYS A 27 8.29 13.34 0.55
C LYS A 27 8.75 13.33 2.00
N ILE A 28 9.94 12.82 2.27
CA ILE A 28 10.45 12.56 3.63
C ILE A 28 11.88 13.10 3.87
N GLY A 29 12.47 13.79 2.90
CA GLY A 29 13.85 14.24 2.97
C GLY A 29 14.87 13.09 2.90
N THR A 30 16.15 13.43 3.05
CA THR A 30 17.28 12.50 2.91
C THR A 30 18.16 12.40 4.15
N ASN A 31 17.77 13.02 5.27
CA ASN A 31 18.58 13.03 6.48
C ASN A 31 18.39 11.71 7.26
N VAL A 32 19.48 10.94 7.43
CA VAL A 32 19.47 9.63 8.12
C VAL A 32 19.11 9.80 9.60
N ASP A 33 19.73 10.76 10.27
CA ASP A 33 19.70 10.87 11.74
C ASP A 33 18.32 11.24 12.27
N GLU A 34 17.49 11.81 11.40
CA GLU A 34 16.13 12.25 11.71
C GLU A 34 15.06 11.28 11.20
N MET A 35 15.44 10.30 10.37
CA MET A 35 14.52 9.34 9.78
C MET A 35 14.34 8.13 10.69
N LYS A 36 13.09 7.86 11.07
CA LYS A 36 12.69 6.67 11.79
C LYS A 36 11.98 5.73 10.84
N ILE A 37 12.55 4.55 10.67
CA ILE A 37 11.97 3.46 9.90
C ILE A 37 11.59 2.37 10.90
N GLN A 38 10.35 1.90 10.83
CA GLN A 38 9.88 0.81 11.67
C GLN A 38 9.07 -0.17 10.83
N GLU A 39 9.44 -1.44 10.88
CA GLU A 39 8.60 -2.51 10.33
C GLU A 39 7.36 -2.73 11.25
N VAL A 40 6.17 -2.68 10.67
CA VAL A 40 4.88 -2.74 11.40
C VAL A 40 3.87 -3.71 10.79
N GLY A 41 4.31 -4.56 9.86
CA GLY A 41 3.41 -5.49 9.20
C GLY A 41 2.88 -6.52 10.18
N ASP A 42 1.61 -6.37 10.56
CA ASP A 42 0.81 -7.36 11.29
C ASP A 42 0.03 -8.30 10.35
N GLY A 43 0.15 -8.08 9.04
CA GLY A 43 -0.47 -8.87 7.99
C GLY A 43 0.35 -10.10 7.56
N ASN A 44 -0.30 -10.98 6.82
CA ASN A 44 0.22 -12.33 6.51
C ASN A 44 1.24 -12.40 5.37
N LEU A 45 1.30 -11.40 4.47
CA LEU A 45 1.91 -11.57 3.14
C LEU A 45 3.17 -10.73 2.87
N ASN A 46 3.28 -9.51 3.42
CA ASN A 46 4.23 -8.50 2.93
C ASN A 46 4.98 -7.83 4.09
N PHE A 47 6.15 -7.25 3.79
CA PHE A 47 6.86 -6.35 4.70
C PHE A 47 6.38 -4.92 4.54
N VAL A 48 6.38 -4.19 5.64
CA VAL A 48 5.64 -2.94 5.76
C VAL A 48 6.37 -2.04 6.71
N TYR A 49 6.82 -0.92 6.21
CA TYR A 49 7.60 0.03 6.95
C TYR A 49 6.84 1.34 7.04
N ILE A 50 6.67 1.86 8.26
CA ILE A 50 6.37 3.27 8.46
C ILE A 50 7.70 4.01 8.41
N VAL A 51 7.75 5.06 7.62
CA VAL A 51 8.89 5.98 7.54
C VAL A 51 8.42 7.34 7.99
N VAL A 52 9.06 7.87 9.04
CA VAL A 52 8.76 9.20 9.59
C VAL A 52 10.04 10.02 9.63
N SER A 53 9.93 11.29 9.22
CA SER A 53 10.98 12.30 9.29
C SER A 53 10.36 13.65 9.69
N PRO A 54 11.16 14.67 10.04
CA PRO A 54 10.65 16.03 10.23
C PRO A 54 10.02 16.64 8.97
N ALA A 55 10.41 16.17 7.77
CA ALA A 55 9.89 16.66 6.50
C ALA A 55 8.54 16.03 6.13
N GLY A 56 8.22 14.85 6.66
CA GLY A 56 6.99 14.13 6.34
C GLY A 56 7.05 12.64 6.66
N SER A 57 6.01 11.93 6.25
CA SER A 57 5.80 10.51 6.54
C SER A 57 5.28 9.75 5.32
N LEU A 58 5.62 8.46 5.22
CA LEU A 58 5.09 7.56 4.21
C LEU A 58 5.10 6.10 4.68
N VAL A 59 4.42 5.24 3.94
CA VAL A 59 4.47 3.78 4.09
C VAL A 59 5.20 3.18 2.90
N ILE A 60 6.10 2.25 3.19
CA ILE A 60 6.70 1.37 2.19
C ILE A 60 6.17 -0.03 2.40
N LYS A 61 5.64 -0.64 1.34
CA LYS A 61 5.23 -2.04 1.35
C LYS A 61 6.01 -2.82 0.30
N GLN A 62 6.54 -3.97 0.67
CA GLN A 62 7.28 -4.84 -0.23
C GLN A 62 6.73 -6.26 -0.22
N ALA A 63 6.44 -6.79 -1.41
CA ALA A 63 6.04 -8.17 -1.61
C ALA A 63 7.25 -9.09 -1.78
N LEU A 64 7.27 -10.19 -1.02
CA LEU A 64 8.28 -11.24 -1.09
C LEU A 64 7.85 -12.38 -2.04
N PRO A 65 8.78 -13.22 -2.54
CA PRO A 65 8.43 -14.38 -3.37
C PRO A 65 7.75 -15.55 -2.61
N TYR A 66 7.24 -15.30 -1.39
CA TYR A 66 6.54 -16.25 -0.55
C TYR A 66 5.50 -15.56 0.36
N VAL A 67 4.69 -16.35 1.07
CA VAL A 67 3.75 -15.88 2.08
C VAL A 67 4.48 -15.65 3.40
N ARG A 68 4.57 -14.39 3.86
CA ARG A 68 5.38 -13.99 5.03
C ARG A 68 5.10 -14.80 6.30
N CYS A 69 3.85 -15.05 6.67
CA CYS A 69 3.51 -15.73 7.92
C CYS A 69 3.84 -17.24 7.92
N ILE A 70 4.06 -17.83 6.76
CA ILE A 70 4.45 -19.25 6.60
C ILE A 70 5.94 -19.38 6.30
N GLY A 71 6.51 -18.43 5.55
CA GLY A 71 7.89 -18.45 5.08
C GLY A 71 8.04 -19.07 3.69
N GLU A 72 9.28 -19.37 3.31
CA GLU A 72 9.67 -19.80 1.96
C GLU A 72 9.03 -21.11 1.50
N SER A 73 8.52 -21.92 2.43
CA SER A 73 7.80 -23.17 2.13
C SER A 73 6.47 -22.94 1.40
N TRP A 74 5.95 -21.72 1.38
CA TRP A 74 4.76 -21.34 0.60
C TRP A 74 5.10 -20.25 -0.43
N PRO A 75 5.55 -20.63 -1.63
CA PRO A 75 5.86 -19.68 -2.70
C PRO A 75 4.63 -18.87 -3.14
N MET A 76 4.86 -17.58 -3.40
CA MET A 76 3.82 -16.67 -3.87
C MET A 76 4.45 -15.58 -4.74
N THR A 77 3.94 -15.38 -5.95
CA THR A 77 4.52 -14.41 -6.88
C THR A 77 4.53 -13.00 -6.32
N LYS A 78 5.67 -12.31 -6.42
CA LYS A 78 5.83 -10.91 -6.04
C LYS A 78 5.10 -9.93 -6.99
N GLU A 79 4.66 -10.41 -8.17
CA GLU A 79 3.83 -9.64 -9.11
C GLU A 79 2.50 -9.17 -8.50
N ARG A 80 2.07 -9.73 -7.36
CA ARG A 80 0.93 -9.19 -6.60
C ARG A 80 1.07 -7.70 -6.28
N ALA A 81 2.28 -7.20 -6.04
CA ALA A 81 2.53 -5.78 -5.81
C ALA A 81 2.20 -4.92 -7.05
N TYR A 82 2.37 -5.44 -8.27
CA TYR A 82 1.97 -4.75 -9.48
C TYR A 82 0.46 -4.57 -9.58
N PHE A 83 -0.30 -5.65 -9.33
CA PHE A 83 -1.75 -5.57 -9.33
C PHE A 83 -2.26 -4.65 -8.23
N GLU A 84 -1.67 -4.73 -7.05
CA GLU A 84 -1.98 -3.88 -5.91
C GLU A 84 -1.74 -2.39 -6.21
N ALA A 85 -0.58 -2.02 -6.75
CA ALA A 85 -0.29 -0.65 -7.15
C ALA A 85 -1.25 -0.15 -8.25
N THR A 86 -1.62 -1.03 -9.18
CA THR A 86 -2.55 -0.67 -10.26
C THR A 86 -3.96 -0.44 -9.73
N VAL A 87 -4.45 -1.30 -8.81
CA VAL A 87 -5.75 -1.13 -8.15
C VAL A 87 -5.75 0.13 -7.29
N LEU A 88 -4.70 0.36 -6.47
CA LEU A 88 -4.58 1.55 -5.64
C LEU A 88 -4.64 2.82 -6.49
N LYS A 89 -3.90 2.87 -7.61
CA LYS A 89 -3.92 4.01 -8.52
C LYS A 89 -5.32 4.24 -9.11
N GLU A 90 -5.98 3.19 -9.58
CA GLU A 90 -7.30 3.31 -10.22
C GLU A 90 -8.40 3.65 -9.20
N HIS A 91 -8.40 3.01 -8.04
CA HIS A 91 -9.37 3.30 -6.98
C HIS A 91 -9.13 4.69 -6.37
N SER A 92 -7.88 5.14 -6.26
CA SER A 92 -7.56 6.51 -5.85
C SER A 92 -8.05 7.54 -6.87
N ARG A 93 -8.01 7.23 -8.18
CA ARG A 93 -8.61 8.07 -9.22
C ARG A 93 -10.13 8.18 -9.08
N LEU A 94 -10.80 7.09 -8.71
CA LEU A 94 -12.27 7.01 -8.60
C LEU A 94 -12.81 7.53 -7.26
N CYS A 95 -12.05 7.35 -6.18
CA CYS A 95 -12.47 7.66 -4.81
C CYS A 95 -11.26 8.09 -3.96
N PRO A 96 -10.63 9.24 -4.26
CA PRO A 96 -9.39 9.68 -3.61
C PRO A 96 -9.54 9.91 -2.10
N GLU A 97 -10.76 10.14 -1.62
CA GLU A 97 -11.08 10.38 -0.21
C GLU A 97 -10.95 9.11 0.65
N HIS A 98 -10.99 7.92 0.03
CA HIS A 98 -11.07 6.64 0.73
C HIS A 98 -9.92 5.68 0.38
N VAL A 99 -8.91 6.15 -0.36
CA VAL A 99 -7.75 5.36 -0.79
C VAL A 99 -6.47 6.16 -0.55
N PRO A 100 -5.44 5.59 0.08
CA PRO A 100 -4.17 6.28 0.27
C PRO A 100 -3.52 6.61 -1.08
N GLU A 101 -2.98 7.82 -1.19
CA GLU A 101 -2.28 8.27 -2.38
C GLU A 101 -1.04 7.40 -2.64
N LEU A 102 -0.89 6.94 -3.88
CA LEU A 102 0.27 6.21 -4.35
C LEU A 102 1.37 7.19 -4.77
N TYR A 103 2.50 7.19 -4.08
CA TYR A 103 3.64 8.05 -4.41
C TYR A 103 4.59 7.39 -5.41
N HIS A 104 4.83 6.08 -5.26
CA HIS A 104 5.83 5.36 -6.02
C HIS A 104 5.50 3.89 -6.17
N PHE A 105 5.84 3.31 -7.31
CA PHE A 105 5.82 1.87 -7.52
C PHE A 105 7.05 1.41 -8.29
N ASP A 106 7.76 0.43 -7.74
CA ASP A 106 8.91 -0.21 -8.35
C ASP A 106 8.61 -1.70 -8.56
N ARG A 107 8.43 -2.07 -9.83
CA ARG A 107 8.09 -3.44 -10.21
C ARG A 107 9.22 -4.42 -9.94
N THR A 108 10.46 -4.03 -10.20
CA THR A 108 11.66 -4.85 -9.97
C THR A 108 11.72 -5.25 -8.50
N MET A 109 11.60 -4.25 -7.62
CA MET A 109 11.63 -4.42 -6.17
C MET A 109 10.31 -4.91 -5.57
N SER A 110 9.24 -4.95 -6.37
CA SER A 110 7.88 -5.30 -5.94
C SER A 110 7.46 -4.48 -4.72
N LEU A 111 7.73 -3.17 -4.82
CA LEU A 111 7.66 -2.21 -3.73
C LEU A 111 6.72 -1.06 -4.08
N ILE A 112 5.89 -0.70 -3.10
CA ILE A 112 4.93 0.39 -3.18
C ILE A 112 5.28 1.41 -2.09
N GLY A 113 5.40 2.69 -2.48
CA GLY A 113 5.43 3.82 -1.57
C GLY A 113 4.12 4.58 -1.62
N MET A 114 3.48 4.77 -0.47
CA MET A 114 2.15 5.39 -0.39
C MET A 114 2.01 6.28 0.85
N LYS A 115 0.94 7.08 0.88
CA LYS A 115 0.59 7.93 2.02
C LYS A 115 0.48 7.13 3.32
N TYR A 116 1.14 7.62 4.37
CA TYR A 116 0.93 7.11 5.73
C TYR A 116 -0.39 7.63 6.28
N LEU A 117 -1.24 6.72 6.75
CA LEU A 117 -2.46 7.06 7.49
C LEU A 117 -2.06 7.28 8.95
N GLU A 118 -1.75 8.55 9.27
CA GLU A 118 -1.22 8.95 10.57
C GLU A 118 -2.20 8.66 11.72
N PRO A 119 -1.70 8.49 12.97
CA PRO A 119 -2.55 8.43 14.14
C PRO A 119 -3.58 9.58 14.17
N PRO A 120 -4.84 9.31 14.53
CA PRO A 120 -5.33 8.13 15.24
C PRO A 120 -5.86 7.00 14.35
N HIS A 121 -5.48 6.91 13.07
CA HIS A 121 -5.94 5.82 12.21
C HIS A 121 -5.54 4.45 12.78
N ILE A 122 -6.50 3.52 12.79
CA ILE A 122 -6.32 2.13 13.20
C ILE A 122 -7.07 1.21 12.23
N ILE A 123 -6.66 -0.06 12.18
CA ILE A 123 -7.42 -1.08 11.47
C ILE A 123 -8.85 -1.16 12.03
N LEU A 124 -9.84 -1.07 11.14
CA LEU A 124 -11.26 -1.11 11.50
C LEU A 124 -11.62 -2.30 12.41
N ARG A 125 -11.07 -3.49 12.12
CA ARG A 125 -11.26 -4.70 12.96
C ARG A 125 -10.93 -4.44 14.43
N LYS A 126 -9.81 -3.75 14.71
CA LYS A 126 -9.38 -3.43 16.09
C LYS A 126 -10.36 -2.47 16.75
N GLY A 127 -10.80 -1.45 16.03
CA GLY A 127 -11.80 -0.51 16.52
C GLY A 127 -13.13 -1.19 16.85
N LEU A 128 -13.60 -2.09 15.98
CA LEU A 128 -14.82 -2.86 16.22
C LEU A 128 -14.69 -3.79 17.44
N ILE A 129 -13.56 -4.47 17.60
CA ILE A 129 -13.27 -5.29 18.81
C ILE A 129 -13.30 -4.43 20.07
N ALA A 130 -12.76 -3.21 20.01
CA ALA A 130 -12.76 -2.25 21.10
C ALA A 130 -14.13 -1.56 21.33
N GLY A 131 -15.16 -1.89 20.55
CA GLY A 131 -16.50 -1.29 20.68
C GLY A 131 -16.57 0.17 20.22
N ILE A 132 -15.61 0.64 19.41
CA ILE A 132 -15.60 2.00 18.86
C ILE A 132 -16.69 2.12 17.79
N LYS A 133 -17.52 3.16 17.91
CA LYS A 133 -18.52 3.51 16.89
C LYS A 133 -17.89 4.44 15.86
N TYR A 134 -18.14 4.15 14.59
CA TYR A 134 -17.70 4.95 13.45
C TYR A 134 -18.93 5.50 12.71
N PRO A 135 -19.41 6.71 13.04
CA PRO A 135 -20.68 7.24 12.51
C PRO A 135 -20.73 7.31 10.97
N LEU A 136 -19.59 7.58 10.34
CA LEU A 136 -19.48 7.74 8.89
C LEU A 136 -19.09 6.45 8.14
N LEU A 137 -18.90 5.33 8.84
CA LEU A 137 -18.38 4.11 8.22
C LEU A 137 -19.28 3.60 7.11
N ALA A 138 -20.60 3.56 7.33
CA ALA A 138 -21.55 3.10 6.34
C ALA A 138 -21.52 3.98 5.08
N GLU A 139 -21.52 5.30 5.26
CA GLU A 139 -21.47 6.28 4.17
C GLU A 139 -20.18 6.11 3.35
N HIS A 140 -19.01 6.18 4.01
CA HIS A 140 -17.71 6.10 3.32
C HIS A 140 -17.51 4.77 2.59
N VAL A 141 -17.86 3.64 3.22
CA VAL A 141 -17.71 2.33 2.59
C VAL A 141 -18.70 2.17 1.43
N SER A 142 -19.92 2.67 1.57
CA SER A 142 -20.91 2.62 0.48
C SER A 142 -20.48 3.45 -0.74
N ASP A 143 -19.94 4.65 -0.52
CA ASP A 143 -19.45 5.52 -1.59
C ASP A 143 -18.23 4.91 -2.30
N TYR A 144 -17.26 4.40 -1.53
CA TYR A 144 -16.10 3.68 -2.07
C TYR A 144 -16.54 2.48 -2.92
N MET A 145 -17.42 1.62 -2.40
CA MET A 145 -17.90 0.44 -3.12
C MET A 145 -18.68 0.83 -4.37
N ALA A 146 -19.60 1.79 -4.28
CA ALA A 146 -20.42 2.21 -5.41
C ALA A 146 -19.54 2.75 -6.55
N LYS A 147 -18.63 3.69 -6.25
CA LYS A 147 -17.74 4.28 -7.24
C LYS A 147 -16.82 3.24 -7.86
N THR A 148 -16.09 2.47 -7.03
CA THR A 148 -15.07 1.55 -7.54
C THR A 148 -15.67 0.39 -8.32
N LEU A 149 -16.79 -0.19 -7.87
CA LEU A 149 -17.44 -1.31 -8.57
C LEU A 149 -18.18 -0.84 -9.83
N TYR A 150 -18.90 0.28 -9.78
CA TYR A 150 -19.67 0.76 -10.94
C TYR A 150 -18.74 1.17 -12.08
N TYR A 151 -17.77 2.07 -11.82
CA TYR A 151 -16.90 2.62 -12.86
C TYR A 151 -15.87 1.63 -13.40
N THR A 152 -15.70 0.46 -12.79
CA THR A 152 -14.88 -0.64 -13.32
C THR A 152 -15.69 -1.77 -13.96
N SER A 153 -17.03 -1.70 -13.90
CA SER A 153 -17.93 -2.69 -14.49
C SER A 153 -18.20 -2.44 -15.98
N LEU A 154 -18.85 -3.41 -16.63
CA LEU A 154 -19.41 -3.29 -17.98
C LEU A 154 -20.65 -2.38 -18.05
N LEU A 155 -21.20 -1.95 -16.92
CA LEU A 155 -22.28 -0.96 -16.90
C LEU A 155 -21.79 0.44 -17.31
N TYR A 156 -20.47 0.68 -17.17
CA TYR A 156 -19.84 1.94 -17.51
C TYR A 156 -18.82 1.79 -18.66
N ASN A 157 -17.94 0.79 -18.58
CA ASN A 157 -16.86 0.63 -19.55
C ASN A 157 -17.31 -0.08 -20.82
N THR A 158 -16.68 0.24 -21.95
CA THR A 158 -16.76 -0.60 -23.14
C THR A 158 -16.12 -1.96 -22.87
N THR A 159 -16.51 -2.99 -23.64
CA THR A 159 -15.92 -4.33 -23.53
C THR A 159 -14.40 -4.33 -23.77
N THR A 160 -13.90 -3.44 -24.64
CA THR A 160 -12.46 -3.26 -24.88
C THR A 160 -11.73 -2.72 -23.66
N GLU A 161 -12.27 -1.67 -23.02
CA GLU A 161 -11.69 -1.10 -21.79
C GLU A 161 -11.75 -2.09 -20.64
N HIS A 162 -12.89 -2.74 -20.44
CA HIS A 162 -13.07 -3.73 -19.39
C HIS A 162 -12.13 -4.93 -19.56
N LYS A 163 -11.92 -5.42 -20.80
CA LYS A 163 -10.95 -6.48 -21.08
C LYS A 163 -9.50 -6.07 -20.80
N ARG A 164 -9.15 -4.79 -21.03
CA ARG A 164 -7.83 -4.25 -20.65
C ARG A 164 -7.67 -4.19 -19.12
N ALA A 165 -8.75 -3.89 -18.39
CA ALA A 165 -8.77 -3.82 -16.93
C ALA A 165 -8.87 -5.19 -16.22
N GLY A 166 -9.47 -6.21 -16.85
CA GLY A 166 -9.76 -7.54 -16.27
C GLY A 166 -8.56 -8.39 -15.84
N LYS A 167 -7.34 -7.84 -15.87
CA LYS A 167 -6.16 -8.43 -15.20
C LYS A 167 -5.99 -7.94 -13.76
N LEU A 168 -6.78 -6.98 -13.30
CA LEU A 168 -6.81 -6.51 -11.92
C LEU A 168 -7.89 -7.28 -11.14
N SER A 169 -7.53 -8.41 -10.54
CA SER A 169 -8.39 -8.98 -9.49
C SER A 169 -8.24 -8.16 -8.22
N VAL A 170 -9.38 -7.70 -7.70
CA VAL A 170 -9.51 -6.88 -6.50
C VAL A 170 -9.03 -7.68 -5.28
N LEU A 171 -7.80 -7.44 -4.83
CA LEU A 171 -7.42 -7.73 -3.46
C LEU A 171 -7.87 -6.51 -2.63
N LEU A 172 -8.99 -6.66 -1.91
CA LEU A 172 -9.46 -5.63 -0.99
C LEU A 172 -8.35 -5.32 0.03
N TYR A 173 -7.93 -4.07 0.03
CA TYR A 173 -6.87 -3.54 0.89
C TYR A 173 -7.41 -3.41 2.33
N VAL A 174 -7.33 -4.48 3.11
CA VAL A 174 -7.59 -4.48 4.55
C VAL A 174 -6.37 -5.07 5.24
N ASP A 175 -5.29 -4.33 5.22
CA ASP A 175 -4.13 -4.53 6.08
C ASP A 175 -3.31 -3.27 5.92
N TYR A 176 -3.41 -2.30 6.84
CA TYR A 176 -2.23 -1.54 7.27
C TYR A 176 -2.37 -0.78 8.59
N LEU A 177 -1.38 -1.04 9.46
CA LEU A 177 -0.89 -0.28 10.61
C LEU A 177 -1.38 -0.76 11.98
N SER A 178 -0.50 -1.55 12.61
CA SER A 178 -0.35 -1.57 14.06
C SER A 178 1.04 -1.09 14.46
N GLY A 179 1.13 0.21 14.75
CA GLY A 179 1.96 0.63 15.88
C GLY A 179 1.21 0.24 17.15
N ARG A 180 1.94 -0.22 18.15
CA ARG A 180 1.45 -0.66 19.46
C ARG A 180 0.41 0.27 20.07
#